data_AF-A0A7J8KAE4-F1
#
_entry.id   AF-A0A7J8KAE4-F1
#
_cell.length_a   1.000
_cell.length_b   1.000
_cell.length_c   1.000
_cell.angle_alpha   90.00
_cell.angle_beta   90.00
_cell.angle_gamma   90.00
#
_symmetry.space_group_name_H-M   'P 1'
#
loop_
_entity.id
_entity.type
_entity.pdbx_description
1 polymer ?
#
loop_
_entity_poly.entity_id
_entity_poly.type
_entity_poly.pdbx_seq_one_letter_code
_entity_poly.pdbx_strand_id
1 'polypeptide(L)' 'MLEVSGGNIIKVLQAKDFKPRILYPAKLAFDFEGKTKIFFDTEEFRKFISCTPSLKELLEDIF' A
#
# COMPACT_ATOMS: atom_id res chain seq x y z
N MET A 1 3.36 14.27 17.95
CA MET A 1 2.49 13.15 17.57
C MET A 1 2.66 12.94 16.09
N LEU A 2 3.35 11.88 15.69
CA LEU A 2 3.56 11.56 14.27
C LEU A 2 2.26 10.98 13.74
N GLU A 3 1.50 11.81 13.03
CA GLU A 3 0.38 11.37 12.20
C GLU A 3 0.96 10.53 11.06
N VAL A 4 0.58 9.26 10.99
CA VAL A 4 1.03 8.29 9.99
C VAL A 4 0.51 8.73 8.62
N SER A 5 1.25 9.63 7.99
CA SER A 5 0.88 10.29 6.73
C SER A 5 1.16 9.31 5.58
N GLY A 6 0.17 8.99 4.75
CA GLY A 6 0.23 7.99 3.66
C GLY A 6 1.36 8.14 2.64
N GLY A 7 2.19 9.20 2.73
CA GLY A 7 3.42 9.37 1.96
C GLY A 7 4.52 8.33 2.26
N ASN A 8 4.48 7.64 3.40
CA ASN A 8 5.54 6.66 3.72
C ASN A 8 5.35 5.32 2.97
N ILE A 9 4.10 4.83 2.84
CA ILE A 9 3.78 3.62 2.07
C ILE A 9 4.10 3.80 0.57
N ILE A 10 3.72 4.94 0.00
CA ILE A 10 3.93 5.18 -1.44
C ILE A 10 5.42 5.20 -1.78
N LYS A 11 6.27 5.77 -0.90
CA LYS A 11 7.72 5.78 -1.10
C LYS A 11 8.31 4.37 -1.13
N VAL A 12 7.87 3.48 -0.24
CA VAL A 12 8.37 2.09 -0.23
C VAL A 12 7.86 1.30 -1.43
N LEU A 13 6.61 1.50 -1.83
CA LEU A 13 6.07 0.87 -3.05
C LEU A 13 6.80 1.35 -4.32
N GLN A 14 7.16 2.64 -4.40
CA GLN A 14 7.98 3.18 -5.50
C GLN A 14 9.39 2.59 -5.50
N ALA A 15 10.03 2.46 -4.34
CA ALA A 15 11.38 1.89 -4.21
C ALA A 15 11.47 0.42 -4.65
N LYS A 16 10.34 -0.29 -4.70
CA LYS A 16 10.24 -1.70 -5.10
C LYS A 16 9.64 -1.91 -6.51
N ASP A 17 9.56 -0.85 -7.32
CA ASP A 17 9.03 -0.85 -8.70
C ASP A 17 7.54 -1.21 -8.84
N PHE A 18 6.75 -1.09 -7.77
CA PHE A 18 5.30 -1.40 -7.81
C PHE A 18 4.43 -0.34 -8.49
N LYS A 19 5.05 0.73 -9.00
CA LYS A 19 4.41 1.82 -9.78
C LYS A 19 3.06 2.28 -9.18
N PRO A 20 3.02 2.70 -7.91
CA PRO A 20 1.77 3.06 -7.26
C PRO A 20 1.13 4.28 -7.95
N ARG A 21 -0.20 4.25 -8.07
CA ARG A 21 -1.02 5.35 -8.60
C ARG A 21 -2.02 5.79 -7.53
N ILE A 22 -2.08 7.09 -7.26
CA ILE A 22 -3.15 7.70 -6.46
C ILE A 22 -4.32 7.95 -7.41
N LEU A 23 -5.48 7.35 -7.16
CA LEU A 23 -6.62 7.39 -8.08
C LEU A 23 -7.87 7.86 -7.35
N TYR A 24 -8.16 9.15 -7.29
CA TYR A 24 -9.38 9.63 -6.60
C TYR A 24 -10.66 8.99 -7.21
N PRO A 25 -11.64 8.50 -6.42
CA PRO A 25 -11.76 8.51 -4.95
C PRO A 25 -11.06 7.33 -4.22
N ALA A 26 -10.33 6.47 -4.94
CA ALA A 26 -9.46 5.43 -4.38
C ALA A 26 -8.13 5.99 -3.83
N LYS A 27 -7.86 5.74 -2.55
CA LYS A 27 -6.68 6.28 -1.86
C LYS A 27 -5.36 5.67 -2.34
N LEU A 28 -5.37 4.41 -2.81
CA LEU A 28 -4.13 3.70 -3.19
C LEU A 28 -4.38 2.62 -4.26
N ALA A 29 -3.57 2.61 -5.31
CA ALA A 29 -3.49 1.49 -6.25
C ALA A 29 -2.03 1.13 -6.56
N PHE A 30 -1.74 -0.15 -6.77
CA PHE A 30 -0.42 -0.65 -7.18
C PHE A 30 -0.55 -2.02 -7.87
N ASP A 31 0.44 -2.38 -8.69
CA ASP A 31 0.46 -3.69 -9.34
C ASP A 31 1.03 -4.74 -8.37
N PHE A 32 0.35 -5.88 -8.21
CA PHE A 32 0.80 -6.99 -7.37
C PHE A 32 0.46 -8.31 -8.06
N GLU A 33 1.48 -9.17 -8.24
CA GLU A 33 1.32 -10.48 -8.89
C GLU A 33 0.66 -10.42 -10.29
N GLY A 34 1.03 -9.42 -11.09
CA GLY A 34 0.51 -9.24 -12.45
C GLY A 34 -0.91 -8.69 -12.51
N LYS A 35 -1.50 -8.25 -11.39
CA LYS A 35 -2.82 -7.61 -11.33
C LYS A 35 -2.74 -6.27 -10.59
N THR A 36 -3.40 -5.25 -11.11
CA THR A 36 -3.56 -3.99 -10.37
C THR A 36 -4.51 -4.19 -9.19
N LYS A 37 -4.04 -3.87 -7.99
CA LYS A 37 -4.84 -3.81 -6.75
C LYS A 37 -5.21 -2.37 -6.48
N ILE A 38 -6.47 -2.13 -6.11
CA ILE A 38 -7.02 -0.80 -5.87
C ILE A 38 -7.75 -0.82 -4.52
N PHE A 39 -7.46 0.16 -3.68
CA PHE A 39 -7.99 0.31 -2.33
C PHE A 39 -8.63 1.67 -2.17
N PHE A 40 -9.90 1.66 -1.77
CA PHE A 40 -10.69 2.87 -1.56
C PHE A 40 -10.56 3.41 -0.13
N ASP A 41 -10.28 2.53 0.82
CA ASP A 41 -10.04 2.89 2.21
C ASP A 41 -8.80 2.21 2.82
N THR A 42 -8.26 2.82 3.87
CA THR A 42 -7.11 2.33 4.64
C THR A 42 -7.41 1.01 5.36
N GLU A 43 -8.65 0.76 5.78
CA GLU A 43 -9.04 -0.51 6.41
C GLU A 43 -8.98 -1.68 5.43
N GLU A 44 -9.45 -1.50 4.20
CA GLU A 44 -9.36 -2.53 3.15
C GLU A 44 -7.90 -2.83 2.81
N PHE A 45 -7.08 -1.79 2.71
CA PHE A 45 -5.64 -1.96 2.52
C PHE A 45 -5.02 -2.76 3.69
N ARG A 46 -5.31 -2.40 4.94
CA ARG A 46 -4.77 -3.09 6.12
C ARG A 46 -5.19 -4.56 6.19
N LYS A 47 -6.45 -4.88 5.87
CA LYS A 47 -6.95 -6.27 5.79
C LYS A 47 -6.18 -7.05 4.72
N PHE A 48 -5.97 -6.46 3.54
CA PHE A 48 -5.21 -7.08 2.48
C PHE A 48 -3.76 -7.36 2.87
N ILE A 49 -3.07 -6.41 3.51
CA ILE A 49 -1.71 -6.60 4.02
C ILE A 49 -1.68 -7.71 5.07
N SER A 50 -2.67 -7.76 5.99
CA SER A 50 -2.74 -8.81 7.01
C SER A 50 -2.91 -10.23 6.43
N CYS A 51 -3.57 -10.36 5.27
CA CYS A 51 -3.75 -11.63 4.59
C CYS A 51 -2.58 -11.99 3.65
N THR A 52 -1.66 -11.06 3.39
CA THR A 52 -0.59 -11.23 2.41
C THR A 52 0.77 -11.14 3.10
N PRO A 53 1.35 -12.26 3.56
CA PRO A 53 2.53 -12.26 4.42
C PRO A 53 3.75 -11.57 3.79
N SER A 54 3.99 -11.75 2.49
CA SER A 54 5.09 -11.09 1.78
C SER A 54 5.00 -9.55 1.79
N LEU A 55 3.78 -9.02 1.73
CA LEU A 55 3.50 -7.59 1.80
C LEU A 55 3.51 -7.10 3.25
N LYS A 56 3.09 -7.94 4.20
CA LYS A 56 3.17 -7.65 5.63
C LYS A 56 4.62 -7.50 6.08
N GLU A 57 5.49 -8.45 5.71
CA GLU A 57 6.93 -8.40 6.00
C GLU A 57 7.59 -7.18 5.35
N LEU A 58 7.20 -6.84 4.12
CA LEU A 58 7.77 -5.69 3.40
C LEU A 58 7.38 -4.32 4.01
N LEU A 59 6.19 -4.22 4.60
CA LEU A 59 5.65 -2.97 5.14
C LEU A 59 5.68 -2.92 6.67
N GLU A 60 6.28 -3.93 7.32
CA GLU A 60 6.36 -4.03 8.78
C GLU A 60 7.08 -2.82 9.39
N ASP A 61 8.15 -2.33 8.75
CA ASP A 61 8.90 -1.13 9.17
C ASP A 61 8.14 0.20 9.00
N ILE A 62 6.98 0.19 8.33
CA ILE A 62 6.18 1.41 8.06
C ILE A 62 4.95 1.51 8.97
N PHE A 63 4.52 0.39 9.56
CA PHE A 63 3.28 0.29 10.33
C PHE A 63 3.48 0.35 11.84
#